data_AF-A0A376W9V9-F1
#
_entry.id   AF-A0A376W9V9-F1
#
_cell.length_a   1.000
_cell.length_b   1.000
_cell.length_c   1.000
_cell.angle_alpha   90.00
_cell.angle_beta   90.00
_cell.angle_gamma   90.00
#
_symmetry.space_group_name_H-M   'P 1'
#
loop_
_entity.id
_entity.type
_entity.pdbx_description
1 polymer ?
#
loop_
_entity_poly.entity_id
_entity_poly.type
_entity_poly.pdbx_seq_one_letter_code
_entity_poly.pdbx_strand_id
1 'polypeptide(L)'
;MPYGLVKNYGGWANRAVIDHFEHYARTVFTRYQHKVALWLTFNEINMSLHAPFTGVGLAEESGEAEVYQAIHHQTGCQCAGS
;
A
#
# COMPACT_ATOMS: atom_id res chain seq x y z
N MET A 1 -0.85 -6.53 3.12
CA MET A 1 -2.01 -5.67 3.45
C MET A 1 -2.96 -6.42 4.38
N PRO A 2 -3.62 -5.78 5.38
CA PRO A 2 -4.64 -6.43 6.21
C PRO A 2 -5.85 -6.91 5.38
N TYR A 3 -6.24 -8.18 5.54
CA TYR A 3 -7.34 -8.80 4.76
C TYR A 3 -8.70 -8.10 4.94
N GLY A 4 -8.94 -7.50 6.11
CA GLY A 4 -10.16 -6.71 6.36
C GLY A 4 -10.29 -5.48 5.46
N LEU A 5 -9.18 -4.84 5.06
CA LEU A 5 -9.20 -3.69 4.15
C LEU A 5 -9.45 -4.13 2.70
N VAL A 6 -8.93 -5.30 2.31
CA VAL A 6 -9.24 -5.90 1.01
C VAL A 6 -10.74 -6.20 0.90
N LYS A 7 -11.31 -6.86 1.90
CA LYS A 7 -12.72 -7.28 1.86
C LYS A 7 -13.72 -6.11 1.97
N ASN A 8 -13.41 -5.11 2.80
CA ASN A 8 -14.34 -4.02 3.07
C ASN A 8 -14.19 -2.83 2.12
N TYR A 9 -12.98 -2.62 1.57
CA TYR A 9 -12.67 -1.44 0.77
C TYR A 9 -12.09 -1.75 -0.61
N GLY A 10 -11.79 -3.00 -0.96
CA GLY A 10 -11.20 -3.35 -2.26
C GLY A 10 -9.69 -3.05 -2.34
N GLY A 11 -9.01 -2.96 -1.20
CA GLY A 11 -7.55 -2.76 -1.16
C GLY A 11 -7.11 -1.38 -1.66
N TRP A 12 -5.96 -1.30 -2.34
CA TRP A 12 -5.38 -0.02 -2.80
C TRP A 12 -6.19 0.68 -3.91
N ALA A 13 -7.24 0.05 -4.43
CA ALA A 13 -8.17 0.67 -5.36
C ALA A 13 -8.99 1.80 -4.71
N ASN A 14 -9.17 1.76 -3.38
CA ASN A 14 -9.99 2.73 -2.66
C ASN A 14 -9.14 3.74 -1.88
N ARG A 15 -9.41 5.03 -2.11
CA ARG A 15 -8.69 6.13 -1.46
C ARG A 15 -8.83 6.13 0.07
N ALA A 16 -9.89 5.56 0.64
CA ALA A 16 -10.02 5.44 2.10
C ALA A 16 -8.91 4.56 2.73
N VAL A 17 -8.31 3.65 1.95
CA VAL A 17 -7.19 2.82 2.40
C VAL A 17 -5.91 3.64 2.58
N ILE A 18 -5.78 4.78 1.90
CA ILE A 18 -4.67 5.71 2.07
C ILE A 18 -4.66 6.28 3.49
N ASP A 19 -5.80 6.76 3.98
CA ASP A 19 -5.91 7.33 5.33
C ASP A 19 -5.61 6.29 6.42
N HIS A 20 -6.09 5.06 6.24
CA HIS A 20 -5.79 3.94 7.13
C HIS A 20 -4.30 3.59 7.14
N PHE A 21 -3.66 3.60 5.96
CA PHE A 21 -2.22 3.35 5.85
C PHE A 21 -1.40 4.50 6.47
N GLU A 22 -1.79 5.76 6.25
CA GLU A 22 -1.12 6.91 6.84
C GLU A 22 -1.17 6.87 8.38
N HIS A 23 -2.33 6.50 8.95
CA HIS A 23 -2.46 6.35 10.41
C HIS A 23 -1.56 5.24 10.97
N TYR A 24 -1.49 4.10 10.27
CA TYR A 24 -0.58 3.01 10.62
C TYR A 24 0.89 3.45 10.54
N ALA A 25 1.30 4.05 9.44
CA ALA A 25 2.65 4.53 9.21
C ALA A 25 3.06 5.55 10.28
N ARG A 26 2.21 6.53 10.59
CA ARG A 26 2.44 7.51 11.66
C ARG A 26 2.67 6.84 13.02
N THR A 27 1.83 5.88 13.38
CA THR A 27 1.94 5.15 14.64
C THR A 27 3.27 4.39 14.74
N VAL A 28 3.67 3.70 13.67
CA VAL A 28 4.92 2.95 13.61
C VAL A 28 6.13 3.89 13.64
N PHE A 29 6.13 4.96 12.85
CA PHE A 29 7.20 5.95 12.86
C PHE A 29 7.34 6.62 14.22
N THR A 30 6.26 7.07 14.84
CA THR A 30 6.30 7.66 16.20
C THR A 30 6.80 6.66 17.24
N ARG A 31 6.40 5.39 17.16
CA ARG A 31 6.79 4.37 18.16
C ARG A 31 8.27 3.98 18.05
N TYR A 32 8.82 3.94 16.84
CA TYR A 32 10.15 3.38 16.56
C TYR A 32 11.16 4.42 16.05
N GLN A 33 10.81 5.72 16.05
CA GLN A 33 11.67 6.82 15.59
C GLN A 33 13.09 6.82 16.20
N HIS A 34 13.26 6.34 17.44
CA HIS A 34 14.56 6.31 18.11
C HIS A 34 15.29 4.96 17.97
N LYS A 35 14.71 3.98 17.29
CA LYS A 35 15.25 2.63 17.14
C LYS A 35 15.58 2.26 15.70
N VAL A 36 14.99 2.95 14.73
CA VAL A 36 15.12 2.63 13.30
C VAL A 36 15.47 3.90 12.53
N ALA A 37 16.67 3.91 11.94
CA ALA A 37 17.21 5.07 11.21
C ALA A 37 16.91 5.05 9.70
N LEU A 38 16.56 3.90 9.15
CA LEU A 38 16.24 3.72 7.72
C LEU A 38 14.90 3.02 7.60
N TRP A 39 13.97 3.63 6.87
CA TRP A 39 12.63 3.11 6.63
C TRP A 39 12.42 2.83 5.15
N LEU A 40 12.00 1.61 4.83
CA LEU A 40 11.49 1.26 3.51
C LEU A 40 9.96 1.26 3.59
N THR A 41 9.33 2.09 2.77
CA THR A 41 7.88 2.35 2.80
C THR A 41 7.07 1.27 2.07
N PHE A 42 7.58 0.74 0.96
CA PHE A 42 7.01 -0.42 0.27
C PHE A 42 8.14 -1.34 -0.19
N ASN A 43 7.99 -2.65 0.06
CA ASN A 43 8.90 -3.66 -0.46
C ASN A 43 8.33 -4.20 -1.79
N GLU A 44 9.14 -4.20 -2.85
CA GLU A 44 8.88 -4.86 -4.14
C GLU A 44 7.58 -4.44 -4.87
N ILE A 45 7.51 -3.17 -5.30
CA ILE A 45 6.40 -2.64 -6.11
C ILE A 45 6.16 -3.46 -7.40
N ASN A 46 7.22 -4.02 -7.97
CA ASN A 46 7.20 -4.92 -9.11
C ASN A 46 6.45 -6.24 -8.84
N MET A 47 6.40 -6.72 -7.60
CA MET A 47 5.63 -7.91 -7.23
C MET A 47 4.12 -7.67 -7.39
N SER A 48 3.65 -6.42 -7.30
CA SER A 48 2.25 -6.06 -7.58
C SER A 48 1.82 -6.31 -9.02
N LEU A 49 2.76 -6.36 -9.97
CA LEU A 49 2.49 -6.73 -11.37
C LEU A 49 2.41 -8.25 -11.56
N HIS A 50 3.14 -9.03 -10.75
CA HIS A 50 3.17 -10.49 -10.84
C HIS A 50 2.15 -11.19 -9.93
N ALA A 51 1.80 -10.57 -8.81
CA ALA A 51 0.84 -11.07 -7.84
C ALA A 51 -0.03 -9.90 -7.32
N PRO A 52 -1.05 -9.48 -8.10
CA PRO A 52 -1.89 -8.32 -7.79
C PRO A 52 -2.57 -8.43 -6.42
N PHE A 53 -2.92 -9.65 -6.01
CA PHE A 53 -3.57 -9.91 -4.74
C PHE A 53 -2.67 -9.66 -3.54
N THR A 54 -1.40 -10.10 -3.59
CA THR A 54 -0.46 -9.92 -2.48
C THR A 54 0.19 -8.53 -2.49
N GLY A 55 0.43 -7.95 -3.67
CA GLY A 55 1.08 -6.63 -3.82
C GLY A 55 0.14 -5.43 -3.68
N VAL A 56 -1.03 -5.45 -4.32
CA VAL A 56 -1.99 -4.33 -4.33
C VAL A 56 -3.38 -4.66 -3.76
N GLY A 57 -3.65 -5.92 -3.42
CA GLY A 57 -4.94 -6.34 -2.87
C GLY A 57 -6.07 -6.42 -3.90
N LEU A 58 -5.72 -6.54 -5.18
CA LEU A 58 -6.67 -6.72 -6.30
C LEU A 58 -6.85 -8.20 -6.63
N ALA A 59 -7.96 -8.58 -7.24
CA ALA A 59 -8.14 -9.95 -7.72
C ALA A 59 -7.08 -10.27 -8.80
N GLU A 60 -6.64 -11.53 -8.91
CA GLU A 60 -5.67 -11.93 -9.95
C GLU A 60 -6.21 -11.72 -11.37
N GLU A 61 -7.53 -11.60 -11.51
CA GLU A 61 -8.26 -11.37 -12.76
C GLU A 61 -8.43 -9.87 -13.11
N SER A 62 -7.92 -8.96 -12.27
CA SER A 62 -8.03 -7.52 -12.49
C SER A 62 -7.30 -7.07 -13.76
N GLY A 63 -7.90 -6.12 -14.49
CA GLY A 63 -7.32 -5.61 -15.73
C GLY A 63 -6.01 -4.85 -15.48
N GLU A 64 -5.07 -4.92 -16.43
CA GLU A 64 -3.75 -4.25 -16.30
C GLU A 64 -3.89 -2.76 -15.90
N ALA A 65 -4.86 -2.04 -16.48
CA ALA A 65 -5.11 -0.64 -16.15
C ALA A 65 -5.46 -0.39 -14.66
N GLU A 66 -6.19 -1.32 -14.02
CA GLU A 66 -6.52 -1.23 -12.59
C GLU A 66 -5.30 -1.48 -11.71
N VAL A 67 -4.45 -2.43 -12.11
CA VAL A 67 -3.18 -2.72 -11.43
C VAL A 67 -2.25 -1.51 -11.52
N TYR A 68 -2.12 -0.89 -12.70
CA TYR A 68 -1.33 0.34 -12.88
C TYR A 68 -1.86 1.50 -12.03
N GLN A 69 -3.18 1.66 -11.93
CA GLN A 69 -3.77 2.70 -11.09
C GLN A 69 -3.49 2.46 -9.59
N ALA A 70 -3.53 1.21 -9.14
CA ALA A 70 -3.21 0.86 -7.75
C ALA A 70 -1.73 1.11 -7.43
N ILE A 71 -0.82 0.79 -8.36
CA ILE A 71 0.61 1.10 -8.24
C ILE A 71 0.84 2.61 -8.19
N HIS A 72 0.10 3.38 -9.00
CA HIS A 72 0.19 4.85 -8.99
C HIS A 72 -0.20 5.44 -7.62
N HIS A 73 -1.27 4.93 -6.99
CA HIS A 73 -1.66 5.34 -5.64
C HIS A 73 -0.60 4.97 -4.58
N GLN A 74 -0.01 3.76 -4.65
CA GLN A 74 1.10 3.37 -3.76
C GLN A 74 2.30 4.32 -3.89
N THR A 75 2.67 4.64 -5.12
CA THR A 75 3.82 5.52 -5.41
C THR A 75 3.56 6.96 -4.93
N GLY A 76 2.34 7.47 -5.13
CA GLY A 76 1.93 8.79 -4.65
C GLY A 76 1.97 8.91 -3.11
N CYS A 77 1.55 7.87 -2.40
CA CYS A 77 1.69 7.79 -0.93
C CYS A 77 3.16 7.81 -0.49
N GLN A 78 4.05 7.20 -1.27
CA GLN A 78 5.46 7.10 -0.94
C GLN A 78 6.17 8.46 -0.98
N CYS A 79 5.84 9.29 -1.99
CA CYS A 79 6.39 10.64 -2.12
C CYS A 79 5.82 11.64 -1.09
N ALA A 80 4.64 11.38 -0.54
CA ALA A 80 4.04 12.24 0.50
C ALA A 80 4.58 11.95 1.91
N GLY A 81 5.27 10.83 2.10
CA GLY A 81 5.79 10.36 3.41
C GLY A 81 7.29 10.53 3.62
N SER A 82 8.01 11.17 2.68
CA SER A 82 9.45 11.46 2.75
C SER A 82 9.75 12.90 3.16
#